data_AF-A0A6C0AR38-F1
#
_entry.id   AF-A0A6C0AR38-F1
#
_cell.length_a   1.000
_cell.length_b   1.000
_cell.length_c   1.000
_cell.angle_alpha   90.00
_cell.angle_beta   90.00
_cell.angle_gamma   90.00
#
_symmetry.space_group_name_H-M   'P 1'
#
loop_
_entity.id
_entity.type
_entity.pdbx_description
1 polymer ?
#
loop_
_entity_poly.entity_id
_entity_poly.type
_entity_poly.pdbx_seq_one_letter_code
_entity_poly.pdbx_strand_id
1 'polypeptide(L)' 'MDTVILKYIFQFCLLGALLMSLYFLIDITIFKNKTYVDMFSTWQFPMLLALYMDIIYKS' A
#
# COMPACT_ATOMS: atom_id res chain seq x y z
N MET A 1 8.29 24.57 5.14
CA MET A 1 8.49 23.11 5.27
C MET A 1 8.94 22.63 3.91
N ASP A 2 10.21 22.25 3.77
CA ASP A 2 10.83 21.99 2.47
C ASP A 2 10.08 20.90 1.71
N THR A 3 9.76 21.16 0.45
CA THR A 3 9.00 20.26 -0.43
C THR A 3 9.62 18.86 -0.54
N VAL A 4 10.93 18.78 -0.36
CA VAL A 4 11.72 17.54 -0.31
C VAL A 4 11.34 16.68 0.91
N ILE A 5 11.21 17.28 2.09
CA ILE A 5 10.85 16.57 3.32
C ILE A 5 9.43 16.02 3.21
N LEU A 6 8.51 16.80 2.64
CA LEU A 6 7.13 16.36 2.38
C LEU A 6 7.11 15.14 1.45
N LYS A 7 7.96 15.13 0.42
CA LYS A 7 8.07 14.02 -0.55
C LYS A 7 8.53 12.72 0.12
N TYR A 8 9.55 12.80 0.98
CA TYR A 8 10.05 11.63 1.73
C TYR A 8 9.04 11.10 2.74
N ILE A 9 8.36 11.98 3.48
CA ILE A 9 7.28 11.57 4.40
C ILE A 9 6.17 10.86 3.63
N PHE A 10 5.77 11.40 2.48
CA PHE A 10 4.75 10.80 1.64
C PHE A 10 5.17 9.42 1.13
N GLN A 11 6.38 9.27 0.59
CA GLN A 11 6.92 7.97 0.16
C GLN A 11 6.97 6.96 1.31
N PHE A 12 7.38 7.39 2.50
CA PHE A 12 7.43 6.51 3.68
C PHE A 12 6.04 6.05 4.11
N CYS A 13 5.07 6.96 4.18
CA CYS A 13 3.67 6.61 4.44
C CYS A 13 3.11 5.65 3.38
N LEU A 14 3.44 5.88 2.11
CA LEU A 14 2.97 5.05 1.01
C LEU A 14 3.56 3.64 1.07
N LEU A 15 4.84 3.52 1.40
CA LEU A 15 5.50 2.23 1.62
C LEU A 15 4.90 1.49 2.83
N GLY A 16 4.63 2.20 3.93
CA GLY A 16 3.96 1.62 5.10
C GLY A 16 2.57 1.09 4.75
N ALA A 17 1.79 1.86 3.99
CA ALA A 17 0.47 1.43 3.52
C ALA A 17 0.56 0.22 2.56
N LEU A 18 1.60 0.15 1.72
CA LEU A 18 1.84 -0.98 0.83
C LEU A 18 2.12 -2.26 1.62
N LEU A 19 2.96 -2.20 2.65
CA LEU A 19 3.24 -3.34 3.53
C LEU A 19 1.99 -3.81 4.30
N MET A 20 1.20 -2.88 4.84
CA MET A 20 -0.10 -3.23 5.45
C MET A 20 -1.03 -3.90 4.45
N SER A 21 -1.13 -3.35 3.23
CA SER A 21 -2.00 -3.88 2.17
C SER A 21 -1.58 -5.29 1.72
N LEU A 22 -0.26 -5.58 1.72
CA LEU A 22 0.28 -6.92 1.49
C LEU A 22 -0.12 -7.88 2.61
N TYR A 23 0.00 -7.45 3.87
CA TYR A 23 -0.38 -8.26 5.03
C TYR A 23 -1.85 -8.68 4.96
N PHE A 24 -2.76 -7.73 4.69
CA PHE A 24 -4.19 -8.04 4.52
C PHE A 24 -4.46 -8.96 3.33
N LEU A 25 -3.76 -8.77 2.21
CA LEU A 25 -3.90 -9.64 1.05
C LEU A 25 -3.49 -11.09 1.39
N ILE A 26 -2.41 -11.26 2.14
CA ILE A 26 -1.95 -12.58 2.61
C ILE A 26 -2.96 -13.18 3.60
N ASP A 27 -3.44 -12.41 4.57
CA ASP A 27 -4.44 -12.86 5.55
C ASP A 27 -5.75 -13.33 4.87
N ILE A 28 -6.24 -12.54 3.92
CA ILE A 28 -7.47 -12.86 3.19
C ILE A 28 -7.26 -14.02 2.20
N THR A 29 -6.13 -14.06 1.49
CA THR A 29 -5.91 -15.05 0.41
C THR A 29 -5.42 -16.39 0.94
N ILE A 30 -4.45 -16.38 1.84
CA ILE A 30 -3.80 -17.59 2.37
C ILE A 30 -4.58 -18.14 3.56
N PHE A 31 -4.84 -17.29 4.57
CA PHE A 31 -5.54 -17.72 5.78
C PHE A 31 -7.07 -17.76 5.60
N LYS A 32 -7.58 -17.27 4.46
CA LYS A 32 -9.03 -17.23 4.11
C LYS A 32 -9.88 -16.58 5.21
N ASN A 33 -9.27 -15.69 5.99
CA ASN A 33 -9.91 -15.02 7.09
C ASN A 33 -10.85 -13.94 6.53
N LYS A 34 -12.16 -14.19 6.60
CA LYS A 34 -13.17 -13.30 6.00
C LYS A 34 -13.45 -12.03 6.81
N THR A 35 -12.83 -11.90 7.98
CA THR A 35 -13.08 -10.78 8.91
C THR A 35 -12.80 -9.42 8.28
N TYR A 36 -11.87 -9.34 7.32
CA TYR A 36 -11.47 -8.09 6.67
C TYR A 36 -11.91 -7.97 5.20
N VAL A 37 -12.68 -8.94 4.67
CA VAL A 37 -13.06 -8.99 3.25
C VAL A 37 -13.94 -7.81 2.82
N ASP A 38 -14.81 -7.32 3.70
CA ASP A 38 -15.66 -6.15 3.41
C ASP A 38 -14.89 -4.82 3.49
N MET A 39 -13.77 -4.81 4.23
CA MET A 39 -13.00 -3.60 4.51
C MET A 39 -11.81 -3.43 3.55
N PHE A 40 -11.24 -4.55 3.10
CA PHE A 40 -10.07 -4.59 2.25
C PHE A 40 -10.38 -5.36 0.95
N SER A 41 -10.43 -4.62 -0.15
CA SER A 41 -10.63 -5.22 -1.46
C SER A 41 -9.31 -5.71 -2.03
N THR A 42 -9.25 -6.93 -2.57
CA THR A 42 -8.01 -7.53 -3.09
C THR A 42 -7.31 -6.68 -4.15
N TRP A 43 -8.08 -5.81 -4.83
CA TRP A 43 -7.60 -4.85 -5.83
C TRP A 43 -6.86 -3.63 -5.25
N GLN A 44 -6.99 -3.36 -3.96
CA GLN A 44 -6.32 -2.24 -3.30
C GLN A 44 -4.80 -2.43 -3.28
N PHE A 45 -4.31 -3.65 -3.06
CA PHE A 45 -2.88 -3.96 -3.08
C PHE A 45 -2.22 -3.66 -4.44
N PRO A 46 -2.66 -4.23 -5.58
CA PRO A 46 -2.04 -3.95 -6.87
C PRO A 46 -2.16 -2.47 -7.28
N MET A 47 -3.23 -1.78 -6.88
CA MET A 47 -3.36 -0.33 -7.11
C MET A 47 -2.33 0.48 -6.32
N LEU A 48 -2.14 0.18 -5.02
CA LEU A 48 -1.13 0.85 -4.19
C LEU A 48 0.28 0.57 -4.67
N LEU A 49 0.54 -0.67 -5.10
CA LEU A 49 1.81 -1.09 -5.68
C LEU A 49 2.12 -0.33 -6.97
N ALA A 50 1.15 -0.20 -7.88
CA ALA A 50 1.31 0.59 -9.11
C ALA A 50 1.65 2.05 -8.81
N LEU A 51 0.98 2.64 -7.80
CA LEU A 51 1.19 4.03 -7.41
C LEU A 51 2.56 4.23 -6.75
N TYR A 52 3.02 3.29 -5.93
CA TYR A 52 4.37 3.28 -5.37
C TYR A 52 5.45 3.19 -6.45
N MET A 53 5.25 2.31 -7.43
CA MET A 53 6.15 2.17 -8.58
C MET A 53 6.19 3.45 -9.42
N ASP A 54 5.04 4.06 -9.74
CA ASP A 54 5.01 5.33 -10.49
C ASP A 54 5.77 6.43 -9.74
N ILE A 55 5.64 6.51 -8.41
CA ILE A 55 6.37 7.51 -7.62
C ILE A 55 7.87 7.23 -7.60
N ILE A 56 8.33 5.98 -7.51
CA ILE A 56 9.78 5.68 -7.52
C ILE A 56 10.39 5.90 -8.91
N TYR A 57 9.73 5.42 -9.95
CA TYR A 57 10.30 5.41 -11.30
C TYR A 57 10.13 6.73 -12.05
N LYS A 58 9.18 7.57 -11.63
CA LYS A 58 8.87 8.86 -12.27
C LYS A 58 9.33 10.08 -11.42
N SER A 59 9.82 9.85 -10.20
CA SER A 59 10.47 10.88 -9.36
C SER A 59 11.95 11.03 -9.69
#